data_AF-A0A1Y6CHE9-F1
#
_entry.id   AF-A0A1Y6CHE9-F1
#
_cell.length_a   1.000
_cell.length_b   1.000
_cell.length_c   1.000
_cell.angle_alpha   90.00
_cell.angle_beta   90.00
_cell.angle_gamma   90.00
#
_symmetry.space_group_name_H-M   'P 1'
#
loop_
_entity.id
_entity.type
_entity.pdbx_description
1 polymer ?
#
loop_
_entity_poly.entity_id
_entity_poly.type
_entity_poly.pdbx_seq_one_letter_code
_entity_poly.pdbx_strand_id
1 'polypeptide(L)'
;MKAKVFVYVCLSIFLWACEGTPEQQNVEVAPTPRPIEPQLCTEPRPQICTMIYDPVCATREDGTQTTEASDCSACGNSSVVSYLPGECK
;
A
#
# COMPACT_ATOMS: atom_id res chain seq x y z
N MET A 1 10.51 31.13 -59.26
CA MET A 1 10.38 29.66 -59.19
C MET A 1 11.00 29.08 -57.92
N LYS A 2 12.19 29.54 -57.50
CA LYS A 2 12.91 29.08 -56.29
C LYS A 2 12.18 29.35 -54.95
N ALA A 3 11.47 30.48 -54.83
CA ALA A 3 10.74 30.83 -53.61
C ALA A 3 9.50 29.96 -53.35
N LYS A 4 8.79 29.50 -54.40
CA LYS A 4 7.64 28.59 -54.25
C LYS A 4 8.10 27.20 -53.80
N VAL A 5 9.20 26.69 -54.36
CA VAL A 5 9.79 25.41 -53.93
C VAL A 5 10.21 25.47 -52.47
N PHE A 6 10.81 26.58 -52.02
CA PHE A 6 11.22 26.75 -50.62
C PHE A 6 10.03 26.79 -49.65
N VAL A 7 8.93 27.46 -50.04
CA VAL A 7 7.69 27.49 -49.25
C VAL A 7 7.03 26.11 -49.16
N TYR A 8 6.98 25.35 -50.27
CA TYR A 8 6.42 24.00 -50.26
C TYR A 8 7.25 23.00 -49.44
N VAL A 9 8.58 23.12 -49.45
CA VAL A 9 9.49 22.28 -48.64
C VAL A 9 9.32 22.55 -47.14
N CYS A 10 9.12 23.80 -46.71
CA CYS A 10 8.83 24.12 -45.31
C CYS A 10 7.42 23.68 -44.88
N LEU A 11 6.42 23.72 -45.75
CA LEU A 11 5.05 23.32 -45.42
C LEU A 11 4.90 21.80 -45.22
N SER A 12 5.72 20.98 -45.90
CA SER A 12 5.70 19.51 -45.73
C SER A 12 6.37 19.01 -44.44
N ILE A 13 7.23 19.82 -43.82
CA ILE A 13 7.96 19.43 -42.59
C ILE A 13 7.04 19.44 -41.35
N PHE A 14 5.87 20.10 -41.41
CA PHE A 14 4.93 20.19 -40.29
C PHE A 14 3.96 19.00 -40.14
N LEU A 15 3.99 17.98 -41.02
CA LEU A 15 3.06 16.84 -40.96
C LEU A 15 3.61 15.55 -40.31
N TRP A 16 4.83 15.53 -39.78
CA TRP A 16 5.47 14.31 -39.22
C TRP A 16 5.92 14.44 -37.76
N ALA A 17 5.26 15.27 -36.96
CA ALA A 17 5.49 15.31 -35.51
C ALA A 17 4.37 14.58 -34.76
N CYS A 18 4.29 13.26 -34.94
CA CYS A 18 3.64 12.38 -33.97
C CYS A 18 4.45 11.09 -33.85
N GLU A 19 5.67 11.21 -33.32
CA GLU A 19 6.38 10.07 -32.76
C GLU A 19 6.09 10.10 -31.25
N GLY A 20 4.99 9.47 -30.87
CA GLY A 20 4.76 9.13 -29.47
C GLY A 20 5.88 8.19 -29.05
N THR A 21 6.76 8.65 -28.17
CA THR A 21 7.72 7.78 -27.48
C THR A 21 6.97 6.60 -26.87
N PRO A 22 7.41 5.35 -27.07
CA PRO A 22 6.92 4.26 -26.24
C PRO A 22 7.28 4.62 -24.80
N GLU A 23 6.26 4.97 -24.02
CA GLU A 23 6.36 5.08 -22.58
C GLU A 23 6.90 3.74 -22.10
N GLN A 24 8.17 3.73 -21.70
CA GLN A 24 8.78 2.61 -21.01
C GLN A 24 8.10 2.61 -19.64
N GLN A 25 6.88 2.08 -19.60
CA GLN A 25 6.13 1.91 -18.37
C GLN A 25 6.96 0.94 -17.55
N ASN A 26 7.72 1.51 -16.63
CA ASN A 26 8.20 0.81 -15.46
C ASN A 26 6.95 0.14 -14.90
N VAL A 27 6.76 -1.15 -15.22
CA VAL A 27 5.75 -1.96 -14.59
C VAL A 27 6.21 -2.01 -13.16
N GLU A 28 5.68 -1.11 -12.34
CA GLU A 28 5.69 -1.24 -10.90
C GLU A 28 4.99 -2.55 -10.65
N VAL A 29 5.79 -3.61 -10.53
CA VAL A 29 5.33 -4.93 -10.16
C VAL A 29 4.65 -4.71 -8.83
N ALA A 30 3.31 -4.70 -8.86
CA ALA A 30 2.51 -4.59 -7.66
C ALA A 30 3.09 -5.60 -6.65
N PRO A 31 3.46 -5.16 -5.44
CA PRO A 31 4.04 -6.07 -4.46
C PRO A 31 3.08 -7.24 -4.32
N THR A 32 3.57 -8.45 -4.58
CA THR A 32 2.83 -9.66 -4.25
C THR A 32 2.42 -9.53 -2.79
N PRO A 33 1.13 -9.71 -2.42
CA PRO A 33 0.72 -9.62 -1.03
C PRO A 33 1.55 -10.62 -0.24
N ARG A 34 2.49 -10.12 0.55
CA ARG A 34 3.19 -10.97 1.52
C ARG A 34 2.13 -11.53 2.45
N PRO A 35 2.19 -12.82 2.81
CA PRO A 35 1.33 -13.36 3.86
C PRO A 35 1.38 -12.43 5.06
N ILE A 36 0.21 -12.00 5.55
CA ILE A 36 0.14 -11.17 6.76
C ILE A 36 0.46 -12.10 7.92
N GLU A 37 1.68 -12.02 8.43
CA GLU A 37 2.10 -12.79 9.59
C GLU A 37 1.54 -12.15 10.87
N PRO A 38 1.07 -12.97 11.83
CA PRO A 38 0.59 -12.48 13.11
C PRO A 38 1.73 -11.87 13.93
N GLN A 39 1.49 -10.68 14.48
CA GLN A 39 2.43 -10.01 15.37
C GLN A 39 2.24 -10.54 16.79
N LEU A 40 3.30 -11.07 17.40
CA LEU A 40 3.27 -11.59 18.77
C LEU A 40 3.30 -10.45 19.79
N CYS A 41 2.53 -10.57 20.85
CA CYS A 41 2.66 -9.66 21.99
C CYS A 41 3.89 -10.04 22.83
N THR A 42 4.68 -9.03 23.21
CA THR A 42 5.92 -9.20 23.97
C THR A 42 5.82 -8.58 25.36
N GLU A 43 6.67 -9.05 26.27
CA GLU A 43 6.83 -8.46 27.60
C GLU A 43 7.88 -7.33 27.61
N PRO A 44 7.70 -6.26 28.42
CA PRO A 44 6.55 -6.00 29.30
C PRO A 44 5.34 -5.45 28.53
N ARG A 45 4.14 -5.88 28.93
CA ARG A 45 2.89 -5.44 28.28
C ARG A 45 2.54 -3.99 28.61
N PRO A 46 2.01 -3.22 27.64
CA PRO A 46 1.57 -1.85 27.89
C PRO A 46 0.41 -1.82 28.88
N GLN A 47 0.49 -0.93 29.87
CA GLN A 47 -0.54 -0.74 30.89
C GLN A 47 -1.41 0.50 30.62
N ILE A 48 -0.92 1.40 29.77
CA ILE A 48 -1.59 2.66 29.43
C ILE A 48 -1.59 2.77 27.91
N CYS A 49 -2.78 2.86 27.33
CA CYS A 49 -2.99 3.05 25.90
C CYS A 49 -3.67 4.39 25.64
N THR A 50 -3.30 5.03 24.54
CA THR A 50 -4.03 6.20 24.02
C THR A 50 -5.37 5.78 23.45
N MET A 51 -6.32 6.71 23.33
CA MET A 51 -7.64 6.47 22.73
C MET A 51 -7.59 6.45 21.19
N ILE A 52 -6.61 5.75 20.61
CA ILE A 52 -6.49 5.57 19.17
C ILE A 52 -7.39 4.41 18.74
N TYR A 53 -8.06 4.58 17.60
CA TYR A 53 -8.82 3.52 16.95
C TYR A 53 -8.11 3.15 15.64
N ASP A 54 -7.29 2.11 15.71
CA ASP A 54 -6.61 1.47 14.58
C ASP A 54 -6.71 -0.05 14.79
N PRO A 55 -7.88 -0.64 14.46
CA PRO A 55 -8.28 -1.91 15.04
C PRO A 55 -7.43 -3.07 14.56
N VAL A 56 -7.31 -4.08 15.43
CA VAL A 56 -6.57 -5.32 15.16
C VAL A 56 -7.40 -6.54 15.52
N CYS A 57 -7.16 -7.65 14.83
CA CYS A 57 -7.79 -8.93 15.12
C CYS A 57 -6.86 -9.70 16.05
N ALA A 58 -7.14 -9.61 17.36
CA ALA A 58 -6.37 -10.25 18.41
C ALA A 58 -6.74 -11.72 18.54
N THR A 59 -5.74 -12.59 18.65
CA THR A 59 -5.89 -14.01 18.98
C THR A 59 -5.55 -14.20 20.45
N ARG A 60 -6.44 -14.84 21.21
CA ARG A 60 -6.24 -15.17 22.62
C ARG A 60 -5.58 -16.52 22.84
N GLU A 61 -5.12 -16.76 24.06
CA GLU A 61 -4.55 -18.04 24.49
C GLU A 61 -5.47 -19.25 24.23
N ASP A 62 -6.79 -19.04 24.32
CA ASP A 62 -7.80 -20.06 24.04
C ASP A 62 -8.10 -20.25 22.54
N GLY A 63 -7.40 -19.51 21.66
CA GLY A 63 -7.56 -19.52 20.22
C GLY A 63 -8.73 -18.67 19.70
N THR A 64 -9.51 -18.03 20.57
CA THR A 64 -10.57 -17.12 20.14
C THR A 64 -10.01 -15.85 19.52
N GLN A 65 -10.76 -15.28 18.57
CA GLN A 65 -10.40 -14.03 17.91
C GLN A 65 -11.39 -12.92 18.26
N THR A 66 -10.88 -11.73 18.53
CA THR A 66 -11.70 -10.52 18.72
C THR A 66 -11.03 -9.29 18.15
N THR A 67 -11.86 -8.37 17.67
CA THR A 67 -11.42 -7.02 17.34
C THR A 67 -11.09 -6.26 18.62
N GLU A 68 -9.87 -5.75 18.70
CA GLU A 68 -9.40 -4.83 19.74
C GLU A 68 -9.16 -3.45 19.11
N ALA A 69 -9.35 -2.37 19.87
CA ALA A 69 -9.35 -1.00 19.33
C ALA A 69 -8.00 -0.55 18.74
N SER A 70 -6.90 -1.11 19.23
CA SER A 70 -5.53 -0.90 18.75
C SER A 70 -4.64 -2.10 19.11
N ASP A 71 -3.46 -2.15 18.53
CA ASP A 71 -2.37 -3.03 18.93
C ASP A 71 -2.02 -2.89 20.44
N CYS A 72 -2.02 -1.66 20.96
CA CYS A 72 -1.77 -1.40 22.37
C CYS A 72 -2.83 -2.03 23.27
N SER A 73 -4.12 -1.82 22.97
CA SER A 73 -5.21 -2.40 23.76
C SER A 73 -5.22 -3.92 23.67
N ALA A 74 -4.90 -4.47 22.49
CA ALA A 74 -4.76 -5.90 22.29
C ALA A 74 -3.63 -6.49 23.15
N CYS A 75 -2.41 -5.98 23.01
CA CYS A 75 -1.27 -6.51 23.76
C CYS A 75 -1.24 -6.08 25.23
N GLY A 76 -2.02 -5.08 25.64
CA GLY A 76 -2.25 -4.77 27.06
C GLY A 76 -3.15 -5.79 27.77
N ASN A 77 -4.01 -6.49 27.02
CA ASN A 77 -4.76 -7.62 27.55
C ASN A 77 -3.84 -8.85 27.70
N SER A 78 -3.71 -9.34 28.93
CA SER A 78 -2.85 -10.50 29.24
C SER A 78 -3.29 -11.79 28.54
N SER A 79 -4.57 -11.90 28.16
CA SER A 79 -5.11 -13.10 27.50
C SER A 79 -4.83 -13.15 26.00
N VAL A 80 -4.33 -12.07 25.39
CA VAL A 80 -4.01 -12.00 23.96
C VAL A 80 -2.59 -12.50 23.74
N VAL A 81 -2.35 -13.33 22.71
CA VAL A 81 -1.00 -13.83 22.38
C VAL A 81 -0.44 -13.19 21.12
N SER A 82 -1.30 -12.81 20.19
CA SER A 82 -0.89 -12.20 18.92
C SER A 82 -2.03 -11.39 18.31
N TYR A 83 -1.73 -10.58 17.29
CA TYR A 83 -2.75 -9.88 16.52
C TYR A 83 -2.38 -9.79 15.04
N LEU A 84 -3.41 -9.59 14.20
CA LEU A 84 -3.26 -9.19 12.80
C LEU A 84 -3.82 -7.77 12.62
N PRO A 85 -3.27 -6.96 11.71
CA PRO A 85 -3.81 -5.64 11.41
C PRO A 85 -5.23 -5.74 10.82
N GLY A 86 -6.11 -4.83 11.24
CA GLY A 86 -7.52 -4.77 10.83
C GLY A 86 -8.47 -5.57 11.73
N GLU A 87 -9.76 -5.31 11.62
CA GLU A 87 -10.80 -6.01 12.37
C GLU A 87 -10.89 -7.51 11.98
N CYS A 88 -11.44 -8.34 12.88
CA CYS A 88 -11.73 -9.74 12.56
C CYS A 88 -12.83 -9.85 11.48
N LYS A 89 -12.80 -10.94 10.69
CA LYS A 89 -13.73 -11.21 9.58
C LYS A 89 -14.77 -12.27 9.92
#